data_AF-G4Z9J2-F1
#
_entry.id   AF-G4Z9J2-F1
#
_cell.length_a   1.000
_cell.length_b   1.000
_cell.length_c   1.000
_cell.angle_alpha   90.00
_cell.angle_beta   90.00
_cell.angle_gamma   90.00
#
_symmetry.space_group_name_H-M   'P 1'
#
loop_
_entity.id
_entity.type
_entity.pdbx_description
1 polymer ?
#
loop_
_entity_poly.entity_id
_entity_poly.type
_entity_poly.pdbx_seq_one_letter_code
_entity_poly.pdbx_strand_id
1 'polypeptide(L)'
;MGCTAFERHSTFSLDKKKNSMEVAPLLVVRLALRDKLKFNVPDGVGIAISDLLVEDMPLSRGCQLSHPGSTLLLEFIWSRGLRILESDNWSPARLLQVEPHYFRWELTQAMAAAVRHGDMNHFEWILDRYSGCPVYQEVLNETCREGGLEILQLLERADNTGGLQWGNLLLNWAVDCGHWDLIHWVESRLPHRAARGLTSAFQQSYFEETKRLTAHGYEMHASIDESPAYYEETWPTCKEIVRYLLPRIYGQLNTEQLIGAALHTAAEADDLEFIRWLIDRPVESPQLVYRPAFVLRL
;
A
#
# COMPACT_ATOMS: atom_id res chain seq x y z
N MET A 1 12.54 23.59 -36.09
CA MET A 1 11.37 23.68 -36.98
C MET A 1 10.35 22.68 -36.44
N GLY A 2 9.55 23.04 -35.44
CA GLY A 2 8.25 23.74 -35.55
C GLY A 2 7.23 22.80 -34.86
N CYS A 3 6.96 22.99 -33.56
CA CYS A 3 5.80 23.72 -33.02
C CYS A 3 4.44 23.22 -33.56
N THR A 4 3.59 22.65 -32.70
CA THR A 4 2.29 23.20 -32.21
C THR A 4 1.55 22.14 -31.37
N ALA A 5 1.32 22.39 -30.07
CA ALA A 5 0.04 22.82 -29.45
C ALA A 5 -0.96 21.66 -29.27
N PHE A 6 -1.20 21.14 -28.06
CA PHE A 6 -2.07 21.69 -27.01
C PHE A 6 -3.27 22.46 -27.57
N GLU A 7 -4.45 21.83 -27.59
CA GLU A 7 -5.70 22.56 -27.35
C GLU A 7 -6.82 21.62 -26.88
N ARG A 8 -7.43 22.05 -25.77
CA ARG A 8 -8.74 21.59 -25.29
C ARG A 8 -9.84 22.34 -26.06
N HIS A 9 -11.03 21.76 -25.98
CA HIS A 9 -12.37 22.36 -26.03
C HIS A 9 -13.23 22.21 -27.32
N SER A 10 -14.15 21.24 -27.22
CA SER A 10 -15.61 21.45 -27.19
C SER A 10 -16.45 21.61 -28.48
N THR A 11 -17.51 20.78 -28.50
CA THR A 11 -18.87 20.93 -29.08
C THR A 11 -19.14 20.51 -30.54
N PHE A 12 -19.92 19.43 -30.71
CA PHE A 12 -21.32 19.44 -31.25
C PHE A 12 -21.88 18.00 -31.21
N SER A 13 -22.77 17.67 -30.26
CA SER A 13 -24.24 17.59 -30.43
C SER A 13 -24.73 16.55 -31.45
N LEU A 14 -25.20 15.42 -30.91
CA LEU A 14 -26.30 14.64 -31.50
C LEU A 14 -27.25 14.26 -30.37
N ASP A 15 -28.09 15.24 -30.06
CA ASP A 15 -29.25 15.10 -29.22
C ASP A 15 -30.33 14.33 -30.02
N LYS A 16 -30.73 13.15 -29.54
CA LYS A 16 -32.08 12.61 -29.75
C LYS A 16 -32.35 11.40 -28.86
N LYS A 17 -32.99 11.72 -27.72
CA LYS A 17 -34.13 10.99 -27.12
C LYS A 17 -34.00 9.46 -27.03
N LYS A 18 -33.64 8.99 -25.83
CA LYS A 18 -34.41 7.94 -25.16
C LYS A 18 -34.50 8.23 -23.67
N ASN A 19 -35.40 9.16 -23.37
CA ASN A 19 -35.94 9.33 -22.04
C ASN A 19 -36.90 8.16 -21.81
N SER A 20 -36.41 7.09 -21.18
CA SER A 20 -37.25 6.03 -20.62
C SER A 20 -36.63 5.53 -19.32
N MET A 21 -36.85 6.31 -18.27
CA MET A 21 -37.18 5.81 -16.93
C MET A 21 -36.20 4.83 -16.26
N GLU A 22 -34.89 5.12 -16.29
CA GLU A 22 -34.02 4.65 -15.20
C GLU A 22 -34.03 5.70 -14.09
N VAL A 23 -35.13 5.72 -13.34
CA VAL A 23 -35.08 6.33 -12.01
C VAL A 23 -34.14 5.45 -11.21
N ALA A 24 -32.90 5.91 -11.03
CA ALA A 24 -31.86 5.17 -10.32
C ALA A 24 -32.48 4.52 -9.07
N PRO A 25 -32.37 3.20 -8.87
CA PRO A 25 -33.03 2.50 -7.76
C PRO A 25 -32.68 3.15 -6.40
N LEU A 26 -31.50 3.76 -6.29
CA LEU A 26 -31.07 4.55 -5.15
C LEU A 26 -31.87 5.84 -4.93
N LEU A 27 -32.34 6.50 -5.99
CA LEU A 27 -33.21 7.68 -5.89
C LEU A 27 -34.62 7.28 -5.46
N VAL A 28 -35.15 6.17 -5.96
CA VAL A 28 -36.45 5.63 -5.52
C VAL A 28 -36.39 5.21 -4.06
N VAL A 29 -35.35 4.46 -3.64
CA VAL A 29 -35.16 4.06 -2.24
C VAL A 29 -34.96 5.27 -1.34
N ARG A 30 -34.15 6.26 -1.77
CA ARG A 30 -33.92 7.48 -1.00
C ARG A 30 -35.17 8.37 -0.91
N LEU A 31 -35.99 8.44 -1.95
CA LEU A 31 -37.27 9.15 -1.93
C LEU A 31 -38.32 8.40 -1.11
N ALA A 32 -38.40 7.07 -1.23
CA ALA A 32 -39.31 6.23 -0.45
C ALA A 32 -38.97 6.28 1.05
N LEU A 33 -37.69 6.22 1.41
CA LEU A 33 -37.23 6.38 2.78
C LEU A 33 -37.50 7.80 3.28
N ARG A 34 -37.17 8.86 2.51
CA ARG A 34 -37.44 10.25 2.92
C ARG A 34 -38.93 10.57 3.06
N ASP A 35 -39.79 9.99 2.23
CA ASP A 35 -41.24 10.23 2.28
C ASP A 35 -41.91 9.46 3.42
N LYS A 36 -41.44 8.25 3.71
CA LYS A 36 -41.92 7.41 4.82
C LYS A 36 -41.37 7.80 6.19
N LEU A 37 -40.15 8.36 6.26
CA LEU A 37 -39.50 8.78 7.51
C LEU A 37 -39.86 10.23 7.94
N LYS A 38 -40.68 10.95 7.17
CA LYS A 38 -41.18 12.31 7.52
C LYS A 38 -42.25 12.31 8.60
N PHE A 39 -42.86 11.17 8.88
CA PHE A 39 -43.73 11.01 10.05
C PHE A 39 -42.87 10.52 11.19
N ASN A 40 -42.94 11.17 12.36
CA ASN A 40 -42.35 10.74 13.63
C ASN A 40 -42.26 9.22 13.70
N VAL A 41 -41.10 8.69 13.33
CA VAL A 41 -40.87 7.27 13.22
C VAL A 41 -40.76 6.80 14.66
N PRO A 42 -41.65 5.93 15.17
CA PRO A 42 -41.45 5.34 16.48
C PRO A 42 -40.07 4.69 16.48
N ASP A 43 -39.26 4.88 17.52
CA ASP A 43 -37.84 4.47 17.56
C ASP A 43 -37.61 3.04 17.05
N GLY A 44 -38.58 2.14 17.23
CA GLY A 44 -38.55 0.76 16.72
C GLY A 44 -38.50 0.60 15.19
N VAL A 45 -39.09 1.49 14.39
CA VAL A 45 -39.06 1.37 12.91
C VAL A 45 -37.72 1.84 12.34
N GLY A 46 -37.09 2.84 12.97
CA GLY A 46 -35.73 3.26 12.61
C GLY A 46 -34.70 2.16 12.88
N ILE A 47 -34.85 1.47 14.03
CA ILE A 47 -34.03 0.30 14.37
C ILE A 47 -34.27 -0.84 13.37
N ALA A 48 -35.51 -1.14 13.01
CA ALA A 48 -35.82 -2.21 12.06
C ALA A 48 -35.27 -1.96 10.64
N ILE A 49 -35.32 -0.71 10.15
CA ILE A 49 -34.75 -0.36 8.84
C ILE A 49 -33.22 -0.44 8.88
N SER A 50 -32.60 0.06 9.96
CA SER A 50 -31.14 -0.04 10.14
C SER A 50 -30.69 -1.50 10.25
N ASP A 51 -31.45 -2.31 10.99
CA ASP A 51 -31.24 -3.76 11.12
C ASP A 51 -31.30 -4.47 9.76
N LEU A 52 -32.22 -4.08 8.88
CA LEU A 52 -32.33 -4.64 7.52
C LEU A 52 -31.16 -4.21 6.62
N LEU A 53 -30.74 -2.94 6.69
CA LEU A 53 -29.63 -2.42 5.88
C LEU A 53 -28.28 -3.05 6.21
N VAL A 54 -28.15 -3.57 7.43
CA VAL A 54 -26.91 -4.12 7.97
C VAL A 54 -27.00 -5.65 8.14
N GLU A 55 -28.13 -6.26 7.76
CA GLU A 55 -28.41 -7.69 7.97
C GLU A 55 -27.31 -8.61 7.45
N ASP A 56 -26.84 -8.35 6.23
CA ASP A 56 -25.79 -9.10 5.55
C ASP A 56 -24.44 -8.36 5.53
N MET A 57 -24.25 -7.33 6.38
CA MET A 57 -23.04 -6.52 6.34
C MET A 57 -21.92 -7.15 7.19
N PRO A 58 -20.81 -7.61 6.58
CA PRO A 58 -19.64 -8.04 7.34
C PRO A 58 -18.92 -6.85 7.97
N LEU A 59 -18.21 -7.09 9.09
CA LEU A 59 -17.53 -6.04 9.85
C LEU A 59 -16.51 -5.26 9.02
N SER A 60 -15.77 -5.95 8.16
CA SER A 60 -14.79 -5.39 7.23
C SER A 60 -15.42 -4.43 6.24
N ARG A 61 -16.65 -4.71 5.78
CA ARG A 61 -17.42 -3.79 4.94
C ARG A 61 -17.91 -2.58 5.74
N GLY A 62 -18.28 -2.80 7.01
CA GLY A 62 -18.55 -1.71 7.95
C GLY A 62 -17.37 -0.74 8.07
N CYS A 63 -16.15 -1.27 8.23
CA CYS A 63 -14.92 -0.46 8.27
C CYS A 63 -14.71 0.34 6.98
N GLN A 64 -15.00 -0.25 5.81
CA GLN A 64 -14.85 0.44 4.52
C GLN A 64 -15.88 1.53 4.26
N LEU A 65 -17.09 1.38 4.80
CA LEU A 65 -18.20 2.32 4.56
C LEU A 65 -18.30 3.39 5.65
N SER A 66 -17.72 3.15 6.82
CA SER A 66 -17.74 4.11 7.90
C SER A 66 -16.89 5.33 7.56
N HIS A 67 -17.30 6.48 8.08
CA HIS A 67 -16.47 7.68 8.03
C HIS A 67 -15.24 7.48 8.92
N PRO A 68 -14.04 7.92 8.49
CA PRO A 68 -12.85 7.89 9.34
C PRO A 68 -13.11 8.56 10.70
N GLY A 69 -12.73 7.88 11.78
CA GLY A 69 -12.97 8.27 13.17
C GLY A 69 -14.32 7.81 13.75
N SER A 70 -15.24 7.26 12.95
CA SER A 70 -16.55 6.83 13.43
C SER A 70 -16.64 5.32 13.63
N THR A 71 -16.84 4.89 14.87
CA THR A 71 -17.07 3.48 15.24
C THR A 71 -18.55 3.09 15.31
N LEU A 72 -19.47 4.03 15.07
CA LEU A 72 -20.91 3.81 15.26
C LEU A 72 -21.48 2.66 14.42
N LEU A 73 -21.04 2.54 13.16
CA LEU A 73 -21.47 1.44 12.30
C LEU A 73 -20.92 0.09 12.77
N LEU A 74 -19.68 0.07 13.26
CA LEU A 74 -19.04 -1.13 13.80
C LEU A 74 -19.74 -1.58 15.10
N GLU A 75 -20.04 -0.63 15.99
CA GLU A 75 -20.85 -0.87 17.19
C GLU A 75 -22.24 -1.42 16.86
N PHE A 76 -22.87 -0.90 15.80
CA PHE A 76 -24.17 -1.38 15.37
C PHE A 76 -24.12 -2.81 14.82
N ILE A 77 -23.14 -3.13 13.95
CA ILE A 77 -22.91 -4.49 13.45
C ILE A 77 -22.64 -5.46 14.60
N TRP A 78 -21.79 -5.06 15.54
CA TRP A 78 -21.39 -5.87 16.69
C TRP A 78 -22.54 -6.15 17.65
N SER A 79 -23.27 -5.11 18.06
CA SER A 79 -24.42 -5.23 18.96
C SER A 79 -25.54 -6.06 18.33
N ARG A 80 -25.74 -5.97 17.02
CA ARG A 80 -26.64 -6.86 16.27
C ARG A 80 -26.22 -8.32 16.42
N GLY A 81 -24.93 -8.62 16.24
CA GLY A 81 -24.39 -9.98 16.42
C GLY A 81 -24.71 -10.57 17.78
N LEU A 82 -24.61 -9.77 18.85
CA LEU A 82 -24.98 -10.18 20.21
C LEU A 82 -26.48 -10.41 20.39
N ARG A 83 -27.33 -9.55 19.80
CA ARG A 83 -28.79 -9.67 19.91
C ARG A 83 -29.35 -10.93 19.25
N ILE A 84 -28.70 -11.42 18.20
CA ILE A 84 -29.17 -12.55 17.39
C ILE A 84 -28.46 -13.87 17.70
N LEU A 85 -27.71 -13.94 18.81
CA LEU A 85 -27.03 -15.17 19.24
C LEU A 85 -27.99 -16.34 19.43
N GLU A 86 -29.17 -16.07 20.00
CA GLU A 86 -30.22 -17.06 20.25
C GLU A 86 -31.06 -17.39 19.02
N SER A 87 -30.91 -16.64 17.93
CA SER A 87 -31.63 -16.90 16.68
C SER A 87 -30.93 -17.99 15.89
N ASP A 88 -31.67 -18.94 15.32
CA ASP A 88 -31.11 -19.97 14.42
C ASP A 88 -30.78 -19.45 13.02
N ASN A 89 -31.14 -18.21 12.71
CA ASN A 89 -30.89 -17.63 11.40
C ASN A 89 -29.39 -17.42 11.16
N TRP A 90 -28.96 -17.72 9.94
CA TRP A 90 -27.62 -17.41 9.47
C TRP A 90 -27.50 -15.90 9.23
N SER A 91 -26.41 -15.29 9.71
CA SER A 91 -26.02 -13.93 9.36
C SER A 91 -24.53 -13.71 9.65
N PRO A 92 -23.86 -12.80 8.91
CA PRO A 92 -22.45 -12.45 9.16
C PRO A 92 -22.21 -11.97 10.60
N ALA A 93 -23.10 -11.15 11.14
CA ALA A 93 -22.99 -10.62 12.49
C ALA A 93 -23.08 -11.73 13.57
N ARG A 94 -23.88 -12.78 13.35
CA ARG A 94 -23.93 -13.95 14.25
C ARG A 94 -22.65 -14.76 14.15
N LEU A 95 -22.21 -15.08 12.92
CA LEU A 95 -21.01 -15.88 12.69
C LEU A 95 -19.77 -15.26 13.30
N LEU A 96 -19.69 -13.93 13.35
CA LEU A 96 -18.63 -13.19 14.02
C LEU A 96 -18.50 -13.55 15.51
N GLN A 97 -19.58 -13.99 16.16
CA GLN A 97 -19.60 -14.35 17.58
C GLN A 97 -19.49 -15.86 17.83
N VAL A 98 -20.00 -16.69 16.91
CA VAL A 98 -20.15 -18.15 17.14
C VAL A 98 -19.16 -19.03 16.39
N GLU A 99 -18.65 -18.59 15.24
CA GLU A 99 -17.82 -19.42 14.35
C GLU A 99 -16.35 -18.96 14.38
N PRO A 100 -15.43 -19.69 15.06
CA PRO A 100 -14.07 -19.23 15.28
C PRO A 100 -13.27 -18.99 13.99
N HIS A 101 -13.53 -19.77 12.94
CA HIS A 101 -12.82 -19.61 11.67
C HIS A 101 -13.27 -18.36 10.92
N TYR A 102 -14.59 -18.11 10.87
CA TYR A 102 -15.15 -16.91 10.28
C TYR A 102 -14.73 -15.67 11.05
N PHE A 103 -14.84 -15.72 12.39
CA PHE A 103 -14.39 -14.66 13.29
C PHE A 103 -12.95 -14.21 12.99
N ARG A 104 -12.01 -15.17 12.95
CA ARG A 104 -10.59 -14.88 12.68
C ARG A 104 -10.38 -14.25 11.31
N TRP A 105 -11.01 -14.82 10.28
CA TRP A 105 -10.89 -14.30 8.92
C TRP A 105 -11.47 -12.89 8.79
N GLU A 106 -12.68 -12.67 9.33
CA GLU A 106 -13.38 -11.38 9.25
C GLU A 106 -12.64 -10.28 10.00
N LEU A 107 -12.08 -10.59 11.19
CA LEU A 107 -11.25 -9.64 11.92
C LEU A 107 -9.98 -9.26 11.17
N THR A 108 -9.29 -10.22 10.54
CA THR A 108 -8.13 -9.92 9.67
C THR A 108 -8.52 -8.97 8.54
N GLN A 109 -9.66 -9.21 7.88
CA GLN A 109 -10.14 -8.33 6.81
C GLN A 109 -10.55 -6.94 7.33
N ALA A 110 -11.17 -6.87 8.50
CA ALA A 110 -11.60 -5.61 9.12
C ALA A 110 -10.40 -4.76 9.56
N MET A 111 -9.40 -5.37 10.19
CA MET A 111 -8.15 -4.72 10.55
C MET A 111 -7.38 -4.23 9.32
N ALA A 112 -7.25 -5.06 8.28
CA ALA A 112 -6.61 -4.65 7.02
C ALA A 112 -7.39 -3.51 6.32
N ALA A 113 -8.73 -3.48 6.44
CA ALA A 113 -9.52 -2.37 5.94
C ALA A 113 -9.31 -1.09 6.76
N ALA A 114 -9.19 -1.17 8.09
CA ALA A 114 -8.88 -0.02 8.95
C ALA A 114 -7.50 0.56 8.63
N VAL A 115 -6.50 -0.30 8.45
CA VAL A 115 -5.14 0.08 8.03
C VAL A 115 -5.16 0.86 6.71
N ARG A 116 -5.83 0.33 5.67
CA ARG A 116 -5.93 0.99 4.36
C ARG A 116 -6.64 2.34 4.40
N HIS A 117 -7.55 2.55 5.34
CA HIS A 117 -8.18 3.86 5.54
C HIS A 117 -7.37 4.79 6.44
N GLY A 118 -6.29 4.30 7.06
CA GLY A 118 -5.53 5.04 8.07
C GLY A 118 -6.34 5.33 9.34
N ASP A 119 -7.37 4.51 9.64
CA ASP A 119 -8.26 4.77 10.77
C ASP A 119 -7.85 3.99 12.01
N MET A 120 -7.08 4.67 12.86
CA MET A 120 -6.69 4.16 14.18
C MET A 120 -7.89 3.83 15.07
N ASN A 121 -9.00 4.56 14.98
CA ASN A 121 -10.15 4.34 15.86
C ASN A 121 -10.86 3.03 15.53
N HIS A 122 -10.98 2.68 14.25
CA HIS A 122 -11.48 1.35 13.88
C HIS A 122 -10.55 0.26 14.37
N PHE A 123 -9.24 0.45 14.21
CA PHE A 123 -8.25 -0.55 14.62
C PHE A 123 -8.26 -0.78 16.14
N GLU A 124 -8.23 0.29 16.94
CA GLU A 124 -8.34 0.23 18.40
C GLU A 124 -9.67 -0.37 18.84
N TRP A 125 -10.77 0.01 18.20
CA TRP A 125 -12.10 -0.52 18.51
C TRP A 125 -12.15 -2.04 18.31
N ILE A 126 -11.56 -2.56 17.23
CA ILE A 126 -11.52 -4.01 17.00
C ILE A 126 -10.70 -4.69 18.11
N LEU A 127 -9.54 -4.14 18.47
CA LEU A 127 -8.68 -4.73 19.51
C LEU A 127 -9.31 -4.69 20.91
N ASP A 128 -10.02 -3.63 21.25
CA ASP A 128 -10.71 -3.48 22.54
C ASP A 128 -11.87 -4.50 22.67
N ARG A 129 -12.69 -4.63 21.62
CA ARG A 129 -13.84 -5.55 21.61
C ARG A 129 -13.46 -7.01 21.50
N TYR A 130 -12.29 -7.30 20.93
CA TYR A 130 -11.80 -8.65 20.68
C TYR A 130 -10.40 -8.86 21.25
N SER A 131 -10.24 -8.51 22.54
CA SER A 131 -8.98 -8.68 23.28
C SER A 131 -8.47 -10.12 23.18
N GLY A 132 -7.20 -10.30 22.81
CA GLY A 132 -6.56 -11.61 22.67
C GLY A 132 -6.73 -12.28 21.30
N CYS A 133 -7.33 -11.60 20.32
CA CYS A 133 -7.24 -12.04 18.93
C CYS A 133 -5.81 -11.78 18.41
N PRO A 134 -5.06 -12.82 18.00
CA PRO A 134 -3.73 -12.62 17.44
C PRO A 134 -3.83 -11.85 16.13
N VAL A 135 -2.98 -10.85 15.96
CA VAL A 135 -2.90 -10.13 14.69
C VAL A 135 -2.13 -10.96 13.68
N TYR A 136 -2.76 -11.21 12.53
CA TYR A 136 -2.21 -12.05 11.49
C TYR A 136 -1.22 -11.32 10.58
N GLN A 137 -0.38 -12.08 9.90
CA GLN A 137 0.67 -11.56 9.03
C GLN A 137 0.11 -10.66 7.92
N GLU A 138 -1.09 -10.93 7.42
CA GLU A 138 -1.77 -10.13 6.40
C GLU A 138 -2.00 -8.68 6.85
N VAL A 139 -2.41 -8.47 8.12
CA VAL A 139 -2.60 -7.12 8.68
C VAL A 139 -1.25 -6.40 8.80
N LEU A 140 -0.20 -7.12 9.21
CA LEU A 140 1.14 -6.56 9.32
C LEU A 140 1.71 -6.18 7.95
N ASN A 141 1.53 -7.03 6.92
CA ASN A 141 1.94 -6.73 5.55
C ASN A 141 1.26 -5.45 5.06
N GLU A 142 -0.05 -5.32 5.26
CA GLU A 142 -0.80 -4.13 4.88
C GLU A 142 -0.31 -2.90 5.67
N THR A 143 -0.02 -3.06 6.95
CA THR A 143 0.45 -1.94 7.79
C THR A 143 1.83 -1.45 7.35
N CYS A 144 2.73 -2.37 6.98
CA CYS A 144 4.03 -2.02 6.40
C CYS A 144 3.88 -1.34 5.03
N ARG A 145 2.95 -1.83 4.21
CA ARG A 145 2.66 -1.27 2.88
C ARG A 145 2.09 0.14 2.93
N GLU A 146 1.23 0.43 3.90
CA GLU A 146 0.58 1.75 4.07
C GLU A 146 1.39 2.69 4.99
N GLY A 147 2.50 2.23 5.57
CA GLY A 147 3.35 3.04 6.44
C GLY A 147 2.74 3.33 7.82
N GLY A 148 1.84 2.46 8.31
CA GLY A 148 1.10 2.63 9.56
C GLY A 148 1.95 2.44 10.82
N LEU A 149 2.96 3.29 11.02
CA LEU A 149 3.88 3.23 12.16
C LEU A 149 3.16 3.22 13.52
N GLU A 150 2.11 4.04 13.66
CA GLU A 150 1.33 4.13 14.90
C GLU A 150 0.62 2.82 15.24
N ILE A 151 0.07 2.12 14.23
CA ILE A 151 -0.54 0.81 14.36
C ILE A 151 0.50 -0.21 14.84
N LEU A 152 1.69 -0.22 14.23
CA LEU A 152 2.75 -1.15 14.63
C LEU A 152 3.24 -0.90 16.06
N GLN A 153 3.37 0.37 16.46
CA GLN A 153 3.72 0.74 17.83
C GLN A 153 2.64 0.33 18.84
N LEU A 154 1.37 0.37 18.45
CA LEU A 154 0.26 -0.08 19.28
C LEU A 154 0.30 -1.61 19.45
N LEU A 155 0.51 -2.34 18.34
CA LEU A 155 0.61 -3.80 18.36
C LEU A 155 1.79 -4.31 19.18
N GLU A 156 2.93 -3.62 19.11
CA GLU A 156 4.11 -3.93 19.94
C GLU A 156 3.80 -3.77 21.43
N ARG A 157 3.09 -2.69 21.82
CA ARG A 157 2.72 -2.43 23.21
C ARG A 157 1.70 -3.42 23.77
N ALA A 158 0.80 -3.91 22.91
CA ALA A 158 -0.31 -4.76 23.33
C ALA A 158 0.02 -6.27 23.37
N ASP A 159 1.25 -6.67 22.99
CA ASP A 159 1.69 -8.07 22.82
C ASP A 159 0.73 -8.93 21.95
N ASN A 160 -0.03 -8.25 21.07
CA ASN A 160 -1.05 -8.86 20.23
C ASN A 160 -0.47 -9.47 18.94
N THR A 161 0.84 -9.39 18.74
CA THR A 161 1.53 -9.95 17.58
C THR A 161 1.64 -11.47 17.66
N GLY A 162 1.23 -12.12 18.77
CA GLY A 162 1.26 -13.58 18.89
C GLY A 162 2.67 -14.16 18.73
N GLY A 163 3.70 -13.38 19.05
CA GLY A 163 5.11 -13.75 18.83
C GLY A 163 5.58 -13.66 17.37
N LEU A 164 4.82 -13.05 16.47
CA LEU A 164 5.25 -12.78 15.09
C LEU A 164 6.53 -11.93 15.12
N GLN A 165 7.60 -12.51 14.61
CA GLN A 165 8.83 -11.77 14.37
C GLN A 165 8.63 -10.84 13.19
N TRP A 166 9.06 -9.59 13.34
CA TRP A 166 9.23 -8.61 12.26
C TRP A 166 10.20 -9.18 11.20
N GLY A 167 9.69 -10.01 10.30
CA GLY A 167 10.48 -10.72 9.32
C GLY A 167 10.93 -9.81 8.18
N ASN A 168 11.97 -10.23 7.45
CA ASN A 168 12.50 -9.48 6.31
C ASN A 168 11.43 -9.19 5.25
N LEU A 169 10.43 -10.08 5.08
CA LEU A 169 9.34 -9.89 4.14
C LEU A 169 8.47 -8.67 4.47
N LEU A 170 8.17 -8.43 5.75
CA LEU A 170 7.38 -7.27 6.21
C LEU A 170 8.13 -5.96 5.93
N LEU A 171 9.42 -5.96 6.26
CA LEU A 171 10.28 -4.80 6.01
C LEU A 171 10.47 -4.52 4.53
N ASN A 172 10.52 -5.54 3.69
CA ASN A 172 10.60 -5.36 2.24
C ASN A 172 9.39 -4.60 1.70
N TRP A 173 8.16 -4.85 2.21
CA TRP A 173 6.99 -4.07 1.80
C TRP A 173 7.10 -2.60 2.19
N ALA A 174 7.53 -2.30 3.41
CA ALA A 174 7.73 -0.91 3.85
C ALA A 174 8.84 -0.20 3.05
N VAL A 175 9.91 -0.94 2.74
CA VAL A 175 11.02 -0.52 1.89
C VAL A 175 10.53 -0.23 0.48
N ASP A 176 9.78 -1.15 -0.14
CA ASP A 176 9.28 -1.02 -1.52
C ASP A 176 8.21 0.09 -1.65
N CYS A 177 7.53 0.43 -0.57
CA CYS A 177 6.58 1.56 -0.49
C CYS A 177 7.23 2.89 -0.04
N GLY A 178 8.51 2.90 0.34
CA GLY A 178 9.26 4.11 0.70
C GLY A 178 8.93 4.68 2.08
N HIS A 179 8.42 3.84 3.00
CA HIS A 179 8.10 4.24 4.37
C HIS A 179 9.34 4.19 5.28
N TRP A 180 10.28 5.11 5.04
CA TRP A 180 11.58 5.17 5.74
C TRP A 180 11.48 5.42 7.24
N ASP A 181 10.48 6.17 7.71
CA ASP A 181 10.24 6.38 9.15
C ASP A 181 9.95 5.06 9.89
N LEU A 182 9.18 4.17 9.25
CA LEU A 182 8.89 2.84 9.76
C LEU A 182 10.17 1.99 9.79
N ILE A 183 10.97 2.06 8.73
CA ILE A 183 12.24 1.31 8.63
C ILE A 183 13.21 1.76 9.73
N HIS A 184 13.37 3.06 9.93
CA HIS A 184 14.21 3.61 11.00
C HIS A 184 13.73 3.16 12.38
N TRP A 185 12.41 3.17 12.59
CA TRP A 185 11.82 2.69 13.83
C TRP A 185 12.09 1.20 14.08
N VAL A 186 11.99 0.34 13.05
CA VAL A 186 12.30 -1.10 13.20
C VAL A 186 13.81 -1.33 13.37
N GLU A 187 14.65 -0.68 12.57
CA GLU A 187 16.11 -0.83 12.64
C GLU A 187 16.68 -0.41 14.00
N SER A 188 16.08 0.60 14.65
CA SER A 188 16.48 1.03 16.00
C SER A 188 16.33 -0.08 17.05
N ARG A 189 15.48 -1.08 16.78
CA ARG A 189 15.23 -2.24 17.66
C ARG A 189 15.92 -3.50 17.17
N LEU A 190 16.00 -3.69 15.85
CA LEU A 190 16.46 -4.92 15.21
C LEU A 190 17.41 -4.58 14.06
N PRO A 191 18.71 -4.34 14.35
CA PRO A 191 19.68 -4.05 13.30
C PRO A 191 19.83 -5.24 12.34
N HIS A 192 20.02 -4.93 11.05
CA HIS A 192 20.30 -5.88 9.95
C HIS A 192 19.12 -6.66 9.31
N ARG A 193 17.86 -6.24 9.52
CA ARG A 193 16.70 -6.91 8.89
C ARG A 193 16.22 -6.31 7.56
N ALA A 194 16.81 -5.21 7.10
CA ALA A 194 16.43 -4.51 5.87
C ALA A 194 17.38 -4.79 4.68
N ALA A 195 17.61 -6.07 4.35
CA ALA A 195 18.58 -6.47 3.32
C ALA A 195 18.29 -5.93 1.90
N ARG A 196 17.02 -5.67 1.55
CA ARG A 196 16.62 -5.05 0.26
C ARG A 196 16.59 -3.52 0.29
N GLY A 197 16.87 -2.89 1.43
CA GLY A 197 16.77 -1.43 1.62
C GLY A 197 17.53 -0.63 0.57
N LEU A 198 18.76 -1.04 0.23
CA LEU A 198 19.61 -0.28 -0.68
C LEU A 198 19.09 -0.29 -2.13
N THR A 199 18.63 -1.45 -2.60
CA THR A 199 18.10 -1.61 -3.96
C THR A 199 16.81 -0.81 -4.13
N SER A 200 15.89 -0.86 -3.16
CA SER A 200 14.63 -0.12 -3.26
C SER A 200 14.82 1.39 -3.03
N ALA A 201 15.75 1.81 -2.16
CA ALA A 201 16.13 3.23 -2.03
C ALA A 201 16.64 3.80 -3.36
N PHE A 202 17.45 3.00 -4.08
CA PHE A 202 17.90 3.35 -5.42
C PHE A 202 16.74 3.45 -6.41
N GLN A 203 15.86 2.43 -6.48
CA GLN A 203 14.71 2.42 -7.38
C GLN A 203 13.75 3.59 -7.16
N GLN A 204 13.58 4.00 -5.90
CA GLN A 204 12.74 5.14 -5.52
C GLN A 204 13.46 6.49 -5.58
N SER A 205 14.74 6.52 -5.99
CA SER A 205 15.56 7.73 -6.08
C SER A 205 15.74 8.49 -4.74
N TYR A 206 15.74 7.78 -3.61
CA TYR A 206 16.00 8.34 -2.28
C TYR A 206 17.51 8.42 -2.01
N PHE A 207 18.12 9.57 -2.38
CA PHE A 207 19.57 9.75 -2.35
C PHE A 207 20.19 9.66 -0.96
N GLU A 208 19.57 10.28 0.04
CA GLU A 208 20.12 10.32 1.40
C GLU A 208 20.08 8.95 2.07
N GLU A 209 18.98 8.21 1.89
CA GLU A 209 18.81 6.85 2.34
C GLU A 209 19.80 5.91 1.65
N THR A 210 20.03 6.12 0.35
CA THR A 210 21.03 5.34 -0.40
C THR A 210 22.44 5.57 0.14
N LYS A 211 22.85 6.82 0.39
CA LYS A 211 24.14 7.13 1.04
C LYS A 211 24.25 6.48 2.41
N ARG A 212 23.18 6.61 3.21
CA ARG A 212 23.13 6.07 4.58
C ARG A 212 23.32 4.57 4.55
N LEU A 213 22.55 3.84 3.75
CA LEU A 213 22.61 2.38 3.67
C LEU A 213 23.97 1.91 3.13
N THR A 214 24.54 2.61 2.16
CA THR A 214 25.90 2.34 1.67
C THR A 214 26.95 2.53 2.77
N ALA A 215 26.83 3.60 3.57
CA ALA A 215 27.73 3.87 4.68
C ALA A 215 27.63 2.82 5.81
N HIS A 216 26.46 2.20 5.98
CA HIS A 216 26.23 1.10 6.93
C HIS A 216 26.68 -0.27 6.39
N GLY A 217 27.24 -0.33 5.17
CA GLY A 217 27.78 -1.56 4.58
C GLY A 217 26.72 -2.51 4.04
N TYR A 218 25.50 -2.04 3.78
CA TYR A 218 24.49 -2.86 3.11
C TYR A 218 24.89 -3.12 1.66
N GLU A 219 24.76 -4.37 1.21
CA GLU A 219 25.05 -4.78 -0.16
C GLU A 219 23.81 -4.66 -1.05
N MET A 220 24.01 -4.27 -2.30
CA MET A 220 22.95 -4.18 -3.29
C MET A 220 22.51 -5.60 -3.67
N HIS A 221 21.29 -6.02 -3.32
CA HIS A 221 20.80 -7.36 -3.61
C HIS A 221 20.31 -7.48 -5.06
N ALA A 222 20.63 -8.65 -5.66
CA ALA A 222 20.83 -8.94 -7.09
C ALA A 222 19.59 -9.00 -8.00
N SER A 223 18.50 -8.35 -7.63
CA SER A 223 17.27 -8.35 -8.44
C SER A 223 16.87 -6.90 -8.69
N ILE A 224 17.49 -6.30 -9.70
CA ILE A 224 16.85 -5.24 -10.48
C ILE A 224 15.93 -5.99 -11.47
N ASP A 225 14.99 -6.81 -10.96
CA ASP A 225 14.13 -7.68 -11.78
C ASP A 225 13.14 -6.88 -12.63
N GLU A 226 12.94 -5.61 -12.26
CA GLU A 226 12.14 -4.66 -13.01
C GLU A 226 13.08 -3.50 -13.31
N SER A 227 13.27 -3.22 -14.60
CA SER A 227 13.81 -1.93 -15.05
C SER A 227 13.15 -0.88 -14.17
N PRO A 228 13.91 -0.16 -13.32
CA PRO A 228 13.31 0.83 -12.44
C PRO A 228 12.37 1.67 -13.27
N ALA A 229 11.16 1.93 -12.77
CA ALA A 229 10.21 2.78 -13.47
C ALA A 229 10.82 4.19 -13.52
N TYR A 230 11.72 4.38 -14.48
CA TYR A 230 12.51 5.58 -14.67
C TYR A 230 11.63 6.55 -15.43
N TYR A 231 10.85 7.32 -14.68
CA TYR A 231 10.21 8.50 -15.23
C TYR A 231 11.30 9.57 -15.43
N GLU A 232 11.24 10.36 -16.52
CA GLU A 232 12.22 11.44 -16.82
C GLU A 232 12.49 12.34 -15.60
N GLU A 233 11.50 12.51 -14.73
CA GLU A 233 11.54 13.34 -13.52
C GLU A 233 12.55 12.85 -12.46
N THR A 234 12.83 11.54 -12.39
CA THR A 234 13.71 10.96 -11.36
C THR A 234 15.15 10.75 -11.83
N TRP A 235 15.41 10.91 -13.13
CA TRP A 235 16.74 10.72 -13.74
C TRP A 235 17.86 11.56 -13.10
N PRO A 236 17.68 12.88 -12.83
CA PRO A 236 18.74 13.69 -12.23
C PRO A 236 19.23 13.15 -10.88
N THR A 237 18.31 12.67 -10.05
CA THR A 237 18.64 12.10 -8.73
C THR A 237 19.27 10.73 -8.87
N CYS A 238 18.74 9.88 -9.75
CA CYS A 238 19.34 8.59 -10.11
C CYS A 238 20.79 8.73 -10.59
N LYS A 239 21.08 9.70 -11.47
CA LYS A 239 22.42 10.00 -11.98
C LYS A 239 23.42 10.28 -10.86
N GLU A 240 23.04 11.09 -9.88
CA GLU A 240 23.88 11.39 -8.72
C GLU A 240 24.06 10.17 -7.80
N ILE A 241 23.01 9.36 -7.62
CA ILE A 241 23.11 8.11 -6.88
C ILE A 241 24.08 7.13 -7.57
N VAL A 242 23.98 6.94 -8.89
CA VAL A 242 24.91 6.06 -9.64
C VAL A 242 26.34 6.60 -9.56
N ARG A 243 26.55 7.91 -9.68
CA ARG A 243 27.87 8.55 -9.50
C ARG A 243 28.46 8.25 -8.12
N TYR A 244 27.61 8.20 -7.09
CA TYR A 244 28.02 7.90 -5.73
C TYR A 244 28.28 6.40 -5.49
N LEU A 245 27.40 5.52 -5.99
CA LEU A 245 27.45 4.09 -5.74
C LEU A 245 28.51 3.39 -6.58
N LEU A 246 28.60 3.69 -7.88
CA LEU A 246 29.43 2.96 -8.83
C LEU A 246 30.92 2.83 -8.39
N PRO A 247 31.59 3.87 -7.85
CA PRO A 247 32.95 3.73 -7.33
C PRO A 247 33.08 2.84 -6.09
N ARG A 248 32.00 2.66 -5.32
CA ARG A 248 32.00 1.98 -4.01
C ARG A 248 31.60 0.51 -4.10
N ILE A 249 30.82 0.17 -5.12
CA ILE A 249 30.36 -1.20 -5.37
C ILE A 249 31.20 -1.92 -6.45
N TYR A 250 32.23 -1.27 -7.00
CA TYR A 250 33.04 -1.80 -8.07
C TYR A 250 33.66 -3.16 -7.67
N GLY A 251 33.34 -4.22 -8.42
CA GLY A 251 33.78 -5.59 -8.14
C GLY A 251 32.78 -6.45 -7.35
N GLN A 252 31.63 -5.90 -6.96
CA GLN A 252 30.50 -6.71 -6.47
C GLN A 252 29.76 -7.37 -7.65
N LEU A 253 29.12 -8.51 -7.39
CA LEU A 253 28.46 -9.38 -8.37
C LEU A 253 27.44 -8.65 -9.28
N ASN A 254 26.94 -7.50 -8.84
CA ASN A 254 25.78 -6.80 -9.42
C ASN A 254 26.14 -5.48 -10.14
N THR A 255 27.44 -5.17 -10.27
CA THR A 255 27.90 -3.93 -10.93
C THR A 255 27.48 -3.86 -12.40
N GLU A 256 27.47 -5.00 -13.10
CA GLU A 256 27.13 -5.08 -14.53
C GLU A 256 25.65 -4.77 -14.80
N GLN A 257 24.74 -5.24 -13.92
CA GLN A 257 23.31 -4.97 -14.04
C GLN A 257 23.00 -3.49 -13.81
N LEU A 258 23.64 -2.86 -12.84
CA LEU A 258 23.48 -1.42 -12.58
C LEU A 258 23.99 -0.58 -13.75
N ILE A 259 25.14 -0.92 -14.32
CA ILE A 259 25.69 -0.28 -15.52
C ILE A 259 24.70 -0.42 -16.69
N GLY A 260 24.16 -1.62 -16.92
CA GLY A 260 23.19 -1.87 -17.98
C GLY A 260 21.90 -1.07 -17.82
N ALA A 261 21.31 -1.06 -16.61
CA ALA A 261 20.11 -0.28 -16.31
C ALA A 261 20.38 1.22 -16.49
N ALA A 262 21.48 1.74 -15.93
CA ALA A 262 21.82 3.17 -16.04
C ALA A 262 22.09 3.62 -17.47
N LEU A 263 22.66 2.76 -18.34
CA LEU A 263 22.85 3.06 -19.76
C LEU A 263 21.51 3.15 -20.51
N HIS A 264 20.60 2.21 -20.26
CA HIS A 264 19.28 2.21 -20.88
C HIS A 264 18.54 3.51 -20.57
N THR A 265 18.49 3.88 -19.29
CA THR A 265 17.80 5.10 -18.84
C THR A 265 18.46 6.38 -19.34
N ALA A 266 19.80 6.43 -19.34
CA ALA A 266 20.52 7.58 -19.86
C ALA A 266 20.25 7.79 -21.35
N ALA A 267 20.05 6.70 -22.11
CA ALA A 267 19.70 6.75 -23.52
C ALA A 267 18.24 7.22 -23.72
N GLU A 268 17.31 6.77 -22.89
CA GLU A 268 15.92 7.27 -22.91
C GLU A 268 15.84 8.77 -22.56
N ALA A 269 16.68 9.24 -21.63
CA ALA A 269 16.78 10.63 -21.22
C ALA A 269 17.67 11.52 -22.12
N ASP A 270 18.24 10.97 -23.21
CA ASP A 270 19.20 11.64 -24.11
C ASP A 270 20.42 12.27 -23.40
N ASP A 271 20.87 11.68 -22.28
CA ASP A 271 21.99 12.16 -21.47
C ASP A 271 23.33 11.60 -21.96
N LEU A 272 23.75 12.09 -23.13
CA LEU A 272 24.99 11.69 -23.80
C LEU A 272 26.25 11.92 -22.95
N GLU A 273 26.24 12.93 -22.07
CA GLU A 273 27.35 13.22 -21.17
C GLU A 273 27.52 12.10 -20.12
N PHE A 274 26.41 11.63 -19.55
CA PHE A 274 26.45 10.55 -18.58
C PHE A 274 26.80 9.21 -19.21
N ILE A 275 26.26 8.91 -20.40
CA ILE A 275 26.65 7.71 -21.17
C ILE A 275 28.16 7.70 -21.38
N ARG A 276 28.72 8.84 -21.81
CA ARG A 276 30.16 8.97 -22.01
C ARG A 276 30.95 8.82 -20.72
N TRP A 277 30.50 9.45 -19.63
CA TRP A 277 31.11 9.29 -18.30
C TRP A 277 31.15 7.83 -17.84
N LEU A 278 30.13 7.04 -18.20
CA LEU A 278 30.01 5.64 -17.79
C LEU A 278 30.87 4.72 -18.67
N ILE A 279 31.01 5.02 -19.96
CA ILE A 279 31.86 4.29 -20.92
C ILE A 279 33.35 4.63 -20.75
N ASP A 280 33.69 5.88 -20.44
CA ASP A 280 35.08 6.35 -20.31
C ASP A 280 35.77 5.85 -19.02
N ARG A 281 35.05 5.14 -18.13
CA ARG A 281 35.64 4.52 -16.93
C ARG A 281 36.20 3.13 -17.25
N PRO A 282 37.52 2.92 -17.12
CA PRO A 282 38.12 1.62 -17.37
C PRO A 282 37.65 0.61 -16.33
N VAL A 283 37.28 -0.59 -16.81
CA VAL A 283 37.10 -1.79 -16.01
C VAL A 283 38.43 -2.18 -15.39
N GLU A 284 38.78 -1.58 -14.25
CA GLU A 284 39.93 -1.99 -13.41
C GLU A 284 39.58 -3.27 -12.62
N SER A 285 39.12 -4.29 -13.33
CA SER A 285 39.00 -5.66 -12.82
C SER A 285 39.66 -6.59 -13.85
N PRO A 286 40.84 -7.17 -13.54
CA PRO A 286 41.61 -8.00 -14.48
C PRO A 286 40.92 -9.29 -14.94
N GLN A 287 39.65 -9.52 -14.61
CA GLN A 287 38.94 -10.78 -14.87
C GLN A 287 37.66 -10.66 -15.70
N LEU A 288 37.21 -9.46 -16.08
CA LEU A 288 36.03 -9.32 -16.95
C LEU A 288 36.34 -8.33 -18.08
N VAL A 289 36.73 -8.90 -19.22
CA VAL A 289 36.80 -8.19 -20.50
C VAL A 289 35.36 -7.84 -20.90
N TYR A 290 34.90 -6.66 -20.49
CA TYR A 290 33.62 -6.14 -20.96
C TYR A 290 33.79 -5.66 -22.41
N ARG A 291 33.40 -6.51 -23.37
CA ARG A 291 32.99 -6.05 -24.69
C ARG A 291 31.49 -5.82 -24.62
N PRO A 292 30.98 -4.57 -24.73
CA PRO A 292 29.56 -4.37 -24.88
C PRO A 292 29.14 -5.04 -26.20
N ALA A 293 28.40 -6.15 -26.10
CA ALA A 293 27.77 -6.80 -27.25
C ALA A 293 26.59 -5.98 -27.80
N PHE A 294 26.27 -4.85 -27.18
CA PHE A 294 25.35 -3.85 -27.70
C PHE A 294 26.14 -2.62 -28.19
N VAL A 295 26.95 -2.83 -29.23
CA VAL A 295 27.29 -1.74 -30.14
C VAL A 295 26.01 -1.38 -30.88
N LEU A 296 25.45 -0.24 -30.52
CA LEU A 296 24.78 0.73 -31.39
C LEU A 296 24.55 0.21 -32.81
N ARG A 297 23.33 -0.26 -33.11
CA ARG A 297 22.72 0.06 -34.40
C ARG A 297 21.92 1.34 -34.21
N LEU A 298 22.63 2.47 -34.25
CA LEU A 298 22.11 3.70 -34.83
C LEU A 298 22.38 3.63 -36.34
#